data_AF-A0A936KR60-F1
#
_entry.id   AF-A0A936KR60-F1
#
_cell.length_a   1.000
_cell.length_b   1.000
_cell.length_c   1.000
_cell.angle_alpha   90.00
_cell.angle_beta   90.00
_cell.angle_gamma   90.00
#
_symmetry.space_group_name_H-M   'P 1'
#
loop_
_entity.id
_entity.type
_entity.pdbx_description
1 polymer ?
#
loop_
_entity_poly.entity_id
_entity_poly.type
_entity_poly.pdbx_seq_one_letter_code
_entity_poly.pdbx_strand_id
1 'polypeptide(L)' 'MADGIVSTITREPSRGISVYYKGDEINIEINVIVEYGTRINSVAESVANTVRFHVEKALGLRVTSVNVHVAGLRISDTD' A
#
# COMPACT_ATOMS: atom_id res chain seq x y z
N MET A 1 5.54 -36.04 2.02
CA MET A 1 6.05 -35.44 3.27
C MET A 1 6.99 -34.26 3.01
N ALA A 2 6.73 -33.44 1.98
CA ALA A 2 7.52 -32.24 1.68
C ALA A 2 6.65 -31.01 1.34
N ASP A 3 5.31 -31.12 1.45
CA ASP A 3 4.39 -30.03 1.13
C ASP A 3 4.30 -28.95 2.22
N GLY A 4 4.60 -29.32 3.47
CA GLY A 4 4.45 -28.41 4.62
C GLY A 4 5.60 -27.40 4.80
N ILE A 5 6.74 -27.61 4.13
CA ILE A 5 7.91 -26.73 4.28
C ILE A 5 7.90 -25.61 3.23
N VAL A 6 7.35 -25.86 2.04
CA VAL A 6 7.40 -24.91 0.92
C VAL A 6 6.54 -23.66 1.16
N SER A 7 5.40 -23.79 1.84
CA SER A 7 4.51 -22.66 2.14
C SER A 7 5.10 -21.63 3.12
N THR A 8 6.16 -22.00 3.86
CA THR A 8 6.85 -21.08 4.79
C THR A 8 8.02 -20.35 4.12
N ILE A 9 8.51 -20.84 2.97
CA ILE A 9 9.64 -20.23 2.23
C ILE A 9 9.15 -19.22 1.18
N THR A 10 7.92 -19.38 0.68
CA THR A 10 7.27 -18.35 -0.12
C THR A 10 6.73 -17.29 0.82
N ARG A 11 7.54 -16.26 1.10
CA ARG A 11 7.10 -14.96 1.63
C ARG A 11 5.80 -14.61 0.92
N GLU A 12 4.67 -14.71 1.63
CA GLU A 12 3.38 -14.25 1.11
C GLU A 12 3.63 -12.87 0.49
N PRO A 13 3.19 -12.60 -0.76
CA PRO A 13 3.36 -11.28 -1.34
C PRO A 13 2.76 -10.30 -0.35
N SER A 14 3.63 -9.44 0.20
CA SER A 14 3.32 -8.49 1.26
C SER A 14 2.03 -7.79 0.90
N ARG A 15 0.95 -8.10 1.62
CA ARG A 15 -0.40 -7.71 1.23
C ARG A 15 -0.48 -6.19 1.23
N GLY A 16 -0.54 -5.62 0.03
CA GLY A 16 -0.85 -4.21 -0.24
C GLY A 16 0.29 -3.22 0.02
N ILE A 17 0.85 -3.18 1.23
CA ILE A 17 1.68 -2.06 1.70
C ILE A 17 3.09 -2.54 2.06
N SER A 18 4.11 -1.91 1.47
CA SER A 18 5.53 -2.10 1.82
C SER A 18 6.07 -0.83 2.47
N VAL A 19 6.80 -0.97 3.57
CA VAL A 19 7.43 0.16 4.26
C VAL A 19 8.92 -0.10 4.36
N TYR A 20 9.70 0.86 3.86
CA TYR A 20 11.15 0.87 3.98
C TYR A 20 11.54 1.96 4.97
N TYR A 21 12.21 1.53 6.04
CA TYR A 21 12.74 2.43 7.05
C TYR A 21 14.26 2.27 7.13
N LYS A 22 14.99 3.36 6.87
CA LYS A 22 16.44 3.40 6.98
C LYS A 22 16.88 4.71 7.61
N GLY A 23 17.40 4.64 8.83
CA GLY A 23 17.78 5.85 9.57
C GLY A 23 16.55 6.68 9.93
N ASP A 24 16.43 7.88 9.37
CA ASP A 24 15.28 8.78 9.57
C ASP A 24 14.39 8.90 8.31
N GLU A 25 14.61 8.03 7.32
CA GLU A 25 13.85 8.03 6.08
C GLU A 25 12.80 6.93 6.09
N ILE A 26 11.53 7.32 5.98
CA ILE A 26 10.38 6.42 5.84
C ILE A 26 9.84 6.54 4.42
N ASN A 27 9.91 5.44 3.67
CA ASN A 27 9.33 5.32 2.34
C ASN A 27 8.22 4.27 2.38
N ILE A 28 7.02 4.65 1.93
CA ILE A 28 5.83 3.79 1.95
C ILE A 28 5.40 3.55 0.52
N GLU A 29 5.24 2.30 0.14
CA GLU A 29 4.66 1.87 -1.13
C GLU A 29 3.32 1.18 -0.87
N ILE A 30 2.29 1.59 -1.59
CA ILE A 30 0.92 1.13 -1.41
C ILE A 30 0.42 0.66 -2.78
N ASN A 31 -0.06 -0.57 -2.86
CA ASN A 31 -0.73 -1.11 -4.03
C ASN A 31 -2.24 -1.15 -3.77
N VAL A 32 -3.01 -0.49 -4.62
CA VAL A 32 -4.47 -0.39 -4.53
C VAL A 32 -5.14 -0.87 -5.80
N ILE A 33 -6.37 -1.37 -5.65
CA ILE A 33 -7.31 -1.57 -6.75
C ILE A 33 -8.37 -0.49 -6.59
N VAL A 34 -8.62 0.25 -7.66
CA VAL A 34 -9.50 1.43 -7.62
C VAL A 34 -10.82 1.09 -8.30
N GLU A 35 -11.93 1.63 -7.81
CA GLU A 35 -13.23 1.40 -8.42
C GLU A 35 -13.38 2.13 -9.76
N TYR A 36 -13.95 1.46 -10.75
CA TYR A 36 -14.26 2.05 -12.04
C TYR A 36 -15.22 3.25 -11.86
N GLY A 37 -15.00 4.31 -12.64
CA GLY A 37 -15.78 5.55 -12.53
C GLY A 37 -15.24 6.55 -11.50
N THR A 38 -14.20 6.19 -10.74
CA THR A 38 -13.52 7.14 -9.84
C THR A 38 -12.31 7.79 -10.52
N ARG A 39 -11.96 9.01 -10.09
CA ARG A 39 -10.76 9.71 -10.58
C ARG A 39 -9.53 9.14 -9.86
N ILE A 40 -8.74 8.34 -10.58
CA ILE A 40 -7.52 7.70 -10.06
C ILE A 40 -6.60 8.69 -9.33
N ASN A 41 -6.36 9.87 -9.91
CA ASN A 41 -5.50 10.89 -9.30
C ASN A 41 -6.01 11.32 -7.92
N SER A 42 -7.31 11.61 -7.80
CA SER A 42 -7.92 12.00 -6.53
C SER A 42 -7.82 10.90 -5.47
N VAL A 43 -8.00 9.64 -5.85
CA VAL A 43 -7.86 8.50 -4.93
C VAL A 43 -6.41 8.35 -4.49
N ALA A 44 -5.45 8.38 -5.42
CA ALA A 44 -4.03 8.25 -5.11
C ALA A 44 -3.54 9.38 -4.18
N GLU A 45 -3.91 10.63 -4.47
CA GLU A 45 -3.56 11.79 -3.65
C GLU A 45 -4.18 11.69 -2.24
N SER A 46 -5.46 11.32 -2.16
CA SER A 46 -6.14 11.15 -0.87
C SER A 46 -5.46 10.07 -0.03
N VAL A 47 -5.18 8.90 -0.61
CA VAL A 47 -4.52 7.80 0.09
C VAL A 47 -3.12 8.21 0.56
N ALA A 48 -2.32 8.84 -0.31
CA ALA A 48 -0.98 9.30 0.03
C ALA A 48 -0.99 10.30 1.19
N ASN A 49 -1.89 11.30 1.14
CA ASN A 49 -2.01 12.32 2.17
C ASN A 49 -2.50 11.75 3.51
N THR A 50 -3.54 10.92 3.48
CA THR A 50 -4.07 10.27 4.68
C THR A 50 -3.00 9.41 5.35
N VAL A 51 -2.31 8.56 4.59
CA VAL A 51 -1.27 7.69 5.15
C VAL A 51 -0.11 8.50 5.71
N ARG A 52 0.41 9.49 4.97
CA ARG A 52 1.47 10.39 5.48
C ARG A 52 1.05 11.02 6.80
N PHE A 53 -0.11 11.70 6.83
CA PHE A 53 -0.59 12.40 8.02
C PHE A 53 -0.69 11.48 9.23
N HIS A 54 -1.30 10.31 9.08
CA HIS A 54 -1.48 9.38 10.19
C HIS A 54 -0.18 8.75 10.68
N VAL A 55 0.73 8.40 9.78
CA VAL A 55 2.03 7.83 10.14
C VAL A 55 2.90 8.87 10.84
N GLU A 56 2.99 10.09 10.31
CA GLU A 56 3.74 11.18 10.94
C GLU A 56 3.17 11.52 12.32
N LYS A 57 1.83 11.59 12.44
CA LYS A 57 1.16 11.86 13.72
C LYS A 57 1.38 10.75 14.74
N ALA A 58 1.41 9.49 14.32
CA ALA A 58 1.54 8.34 15.22
C ALA A 58 2.98 8.15 15.71
N LEU A 59 3.97 8.36 14.85
CA LEU A 59 5.38 8.09 15.14
C LEU A 59 6.19 9.33 15.50
N GLY A 60 5.70 10.53 15.19
CA GLY A 60 6.46 11.78 15.35
C GLY A 60 7.65 11.91 14.40
N LEU A 61 7.76 11.01 13.42
CA LEU A 61 8.81 10.98 12.39
C LEU A 61 8.25 11.54 11.07
N ARG A 62 9.11 12.14 10.24
CA ARG A 62 8.70 12.64 8.92
C ARG A 62 8.66 11.49 7.91
N VAL A 63 7.67 11.50 7.03
CA VAL A 63 7.55 10.50 5.95
C VAL A 63 8.11 11.10 4.65
N THR A 64 9.24 10.55 4.20
CA THR A 64 9.95 10.98 2.99
C THR A 64 9.06 10.87 1.76
N SER A 65 8.48 9.70 1.51
CA SER A 65 7.58 9.50 0.37
C SER A 65 6.48 8.48 0.65
N VAL A 66 5.32 8.71 0.04
CA VAL A 66 4.23 7.73 -0.07
C VAL A 66 3.91 7.54 -1.54
N ASN A 67 4.23 6.37 -2.07
CA ASN A 67 4.03 5.99 -3.46
C ASN A 67 2.80 5.09 -3.56
N VAL A 68 1.81 5.51 -4.33
CA VAL A 68 0.57 4.76 -4.55
C VAL A 68 0.55 4.21 -5.96
N HIS A 69 0.53 2.88 -6.06
CA HIS A 69 0.45 2.11 -7.29
C HIS A 69 -0.97 1.59 -7.48
N VAL A 70 -1.58 1.94 -8.60
CA VAL A 70 -2.88 1.38 -8.98
C VAL A 70 -2.64 0.11 -9.80
N ALA A 71 -2.86 -1.04 -9.19
CA ALA A 71 -2.60 -2.35 -9.79
C ALA A 71 -3.75 -2.83 -10.69
N GLY A 72 -4.95 -2.24 -10.55
CA GLY A 72 -6.10 -2.60 -11.35
C GLY A 72 -7.33 -1.78 -11.03
N LEU A 73 -8.39 -2.00 -11.81
CA LEU A 73 -9.70 -1.43 -11.57
C LEU A 73 -10.68 -2.53 -11.15
N ARG A 74 -11.50 -2.26 -10.13
CA ARG A 74 -12.65 -3.09 -9.77
C ARG A 74 -13.90 -2.52 -10.42
N ILE A 75 -14.60 -3.35 -11.19
CA ILE A 75 -15.94 -3.06 -11.68
C ILE A 75 -16.88 -3.72 -10.68
N SER A 76 -17.65 -2.92 -9.95
CA SER A 76 -18.72 -3.44 -9.11
C SER A 76 -19.88 -3.76 -10.05
N ASP A 77 -20.15 -5.04 -10.30
CA ASP A 77 -21.41 -5.44 -10.92
C ASP A 77 -22.52 -5.12 -9.90
N THR A 78 -23.42 -4.21 -10.27
CA THR A 78 -24.69 -4.03 -9.56
C THR A 78 -25.57 -5.19 -10.00
N ASP A 79 -25.77 -6.18 -9.12
CA ASP A 79 -26.88 -7.15 -9.24
C ASP A 79 -28.23 -6.44 -9.39
#